data_AF-A0A920AN11-F1
#
_entry.id   AF-A0A920AN11-F1
#
_cell.length_a   1.000
_cell.length_b   1.000
_cell.length_c   1.000
_cell.angle_alpha   90.00
_cell.angle_beta   90.00
_cell.angle_gamma   90.00
#
_symmetry.space_group_name_H-M   'P 1'
#
loop_
_entity.id
_entity.type
_entity.pdbx_description
1 polymer ?
#
loop_
_entity_poly.entity_id
_entity_poly.type
_entity_poly.pdbx_seq_one_letter_code
_entity_poly.pdbx_strand_id
1 'polypeptide(L)'
;MNLVKLSKYFIFISFLIIATGCETTDVEEKVIKPEPVPKIIYTPEVEETVEESDEIVEHFKGVELFLNKSLNDLILKYGKVDFSKIESVYEFHRYNTDNCRIFIQNRSVDKTIINITIYNYKKNLFIETYSKDLCTDI
;
A
#
# COMPACT_ATOMS: atom_id res chain seq x y z
N MET A 1 15.13 27.50 38.31
CA MET A 1 14.73 27.54 36.89
C MET A 1 13.74 28.69 36.74
N ASN A 2 14.17 29.81 36.13
CA ASN A 2 13.52 31.12 36.25
C ASN A 2 12.18 31.17 35.49
N LEU A 3 11.07 31.28 36.24
CA LEU A 3 9.69 31.39 35.75
C LEU A 3 9.51 32.50 34.69
N VAL A 4 10.32 33.55 34.76
CA VAL A 4 10.30 34.69 33.84
C VAL A 4 10.71 34.31 32.41
N LYS A 5 11.60 33.32 32.24
CA LYS A 5 12.05 32.85 30.91
C LYS A 5 10.97 32.04 30.18
N LEU A 6 10.07 31.38 30.91
CA LEU A 6 8.99 30.56 30.32
C LEU A 6 7.86 31.44 29.74
N SER A 7 7.55 32.57 30.38
CA SER A 7 6.49 33.49 29.93
C SER A 7 6.78 34.16 28.57
N LYS A 8 8.05 34.38 28.23
CA LYS A 8 8.45 34.99 26.97
C LYS A 8 8.18 34.08 25.77
N TYR A 9 8.33 32.76 25.92
CA TYR A 9 8.06 31.81 24.83
C TYR A 9 6.56 31.69 24.50
N PHE A 10 5.67 31.82 25.49
CA PHE A 10 4.23 31.79 25.25
C PHE A 10 3.70 32.99 24.46
N ILE A 11 4.30 34.18 24.66
CA ILE A 11 3.91 35.39 23.91
C ILE A 11 4.27 35.26 22.41
N PHE A 12 5.40 34.60 22.10
CA PHE A 12 5.82 34.40 20.70
C PHE A 12 4.95 33.39 19.95
N ILE A 13 4.45 32.35 20.61
CA ILE A 13 3.57 31.35 19.99
C ILE A 13 2.18 31.93 19.67
N SER A 14 1.67 32.84 20.51
CA SER A 14 0.38 33.50 20.29
C SER A 14 0.34 34.43 19.07
N PHE A 15 1.47 35.00 18.65
CA PHE A 15 1.54 35.89 17.49
C PHE A 15 1.57 35.14 16.15
N LEU A 16 1.99 33.87 16.15
CA LEU A 16 2.14 33.06 14.93
C LEU A 16 0.81 32.51 14.40
N ILE A 17 -0.23 32.45 15.23
CA ILE A 17 -1.55 31.89 14.87
C ILE A 17 -2.44 32.92 14.16
N ILE A 18 -2.12 34.23 14.25
CA ILE A 18 -2.91 35.31 13.66
C ILE A 18 -2.54 35.57 12.18
N ALA A 19 -1.46 34.98 11.68
CA ALA A 19 -0.92 35.26 10.34
C ALA A 19 -1.40 34.32 9.22
N THR A 20 -2.28 33.36 9.48
CA THR A 20 -2.80 32.42 8.45
C THR A 20 -4.28 32.59 8.13
N GLY A 21 -4.90 33.69 8.55
CA GLY A 21 -6.31 33.99 8.27
C GLY A 21 -6.46 35.29 7.48
N CYS A 22 -6.28 35.22 6.16
CA CYS A 22 -6.82 36.25 5.27
C CYS A 22 -7.43 35.55 4.05
N GLU A 23 -8.75 35.47 4.06
CA GLU A 23 -9.59 35.12 2.94
C GLU A 23 -9.50 36.23 1.87
N THR A 24 -9.41 35.85 0.59
CA THR A 24 -9.70 36.74 -0.53
C THR A 24 -10.81 36.10 -1.36
N THR A 25 -12.05 36.47 -1.06
CA THR A 25 -13.20 36.24 -1.93
C THR A 25 -13.20 37.33 -2.99
N ASP A 26 -12.63 37.03 -4.15
CA ASP A 26 -12.81 37.88 -5.33
C ASP A 26 -14.22 37.68 -5.87
N VAL A 27 -14.99 38.77 -5.86
CA VAL A 27 -16.32 38.85 -6.47
C VAL A 27 -16.10 39.10 -7.96
N GLU A 28 -16.10 38.03 -8.76
CA GLU A 28 -16.17 38.18 -10.22
C GLU A 28 -17.60 38.50 -10.67
N GLU A 29 -17.71 39.67 -11.29
CA GLU A 29 -18.87 40.22 -11.97
C GLU A 29 -19.36 39.26 -13.08
N LYS A 30 -20.63 38.84 -13.00
CA LYS A 30 -21.26 38.02 -14.05
C LYS A 30 -21.45 38.82 -15.33
N VAL A 31 -20.52 38.71 -16.27
CA VAL A 31 -20.73 39.12 -17.66
C VAL A 31 -21.43 37.99 -18.41
N ILE A 32 -22.68 38.21 -18.80
CA ILE A 32 -23.48 37.27 -19.62
C ILE A 32 -22.92 37.31 -21.06
N LYS A 33 -22.23 36.26 -21.49
CA LYS A 33 -21.93 35.98 -22.90
C LYS A 33 -23.02 35.05 -23.46
N PRO A 34 -23.55 35.28 -24.67
CA PRO A 34 -24.44 34.31 -25.32
C PRO A 34 -23.68 33.04 -25.71
N GLU A 35 -24.29 31.88 -25.47
CA GLU A 35 -23.73 30.56 -25.80
C GLU A 35 -23.58 30.38 -27.32
N PRO A 36 -22.40 29.95 -27.82
CA PRO A 36 -22.29 29.45 -29.17
C PRO A 36 -22.83 28.01 -29.25
N VAL A 37 -23.86 27.80 -30.09
CA VAL A 37 -24.43 26.48 -30.39
C VAL A 37 -23.37 25.58 -31.03
N PRO A 38 -22.94 24.48 -30.38
CA PRO A 38 -22.02 23.53 -31.00
C PRO A 38 -22.78 22.63 -31.97
N LYS A 39 -22.37 22.65 -33.24
CA LYS A 39 -22.76 21.65 -34.25
C LYS A 39 -22.30 20.27 -33.77
N ILE A 40 -23.18 19.28 -33.86
CA ILE A 40 -22.86 17.87 -33.59
C ILE A 40 -22.00 17.37 -34.76
N ILE A 41 -20.72 17.05 -34.52
CA ILE A 41 -19.79 16.55 -35.56
C ILE A 41 -19.20 15.17 -35.20
N TYR A 42 -19.73 14.46 -34.21
CA TYR A 42 -19.25 13.09 -33.93
C TYR A 42 -20.40 12.14 -33.63
N THR A 43 -20.53 11.13 -34.47
CA THR A 43 -21.24 9.88 -34.20
C THR A 43 -20.35 9.08 -33.23
N PRO A 44 -20.86 8.57 -32.10
CA PRO A 44 -20.02 7.80 -31.19
C PRO A 44 -19.66 6.47 -31.86
N GLU A 45 -18.36 6.21 -32.01
CA GLU A 45 -17.88 4.87 -32.28
C GLU A 45 -18.28 3.99 -31.09
N VAL A 46 -18.91 2.86 -31.40
CA VAL A 46 -19.34 1.87 -30.43
C VAL A 46 -18.14 1.51 -29.55
N GLU A 47 -18.22 1.85 -28.26
CA GLU A 47 -17.29 1.32 -27.27
C GLU A 47 -17.38 -0.21 -27.34
N GLU A 48 -16.36 -0.85 -27.88
CA GLU A 48 -16.13 -2.27 -27.64
C GLU A 48 -15.94 -2.40 -26.13
N THR A 49 -16.97 -2.90 -25.45
CA THR A 49 -16.87 -3.35 -24.07
C THR A 49 -15.87 -4.48 -24.04
N VAL A 50 -14.63 -4.15 -23.69
CA VAL A 50 -13.64 -5.14 -23.24
C VAL A 50 -14.25 -5.74 -21.97
N GLU A 51 -14.74 -6.97 -22.07
CA GLU A 51 -15.08 -7.75 -20.89
C GLU A 51 -13.79 -7.91 -20.07
N GLU A 52 -13.63 -7.10 -19.01
CA GLU A 52 -12.67 -7.39 -17.96
C GLU A 52 -13.10 -8.73 -17.37
N SER A 53 -12.45 -9.81 -17.80
CA SER A 53 -12.55 -11.07 -17.11
C SER A 53 -12.04 -10.81 -15.69
N ASP A 54 -12.93 -10.86 -14.71
CA ASP A 54 -12.61 -10.92 -13.29
C ASP A 54 -11.87 -12.24 -12.99
N GLU A 55 -10.66 -12.39 -13.52
CA GLU A 55 -9.79 -13.49 -13.16
C GLU A 55 -9.38 -13.22 -11.71
N ILE A 56 -9.98 -13.97 -10.78
CA ILE A 56 -9.67 -13.87 -9.35
C ILE A 56 -8.22 -14.31 -9.17
N VAL A 57 -7.28 -13.36 -9.26
CA VAL A 57 -5.87 -13.63 -9.04
C VAL A 57 -5.69 -13.97 -7.56
N GLU A 58 -5.39 -15.23 -7.28
CA GLU A 58 -5.04 -15.68 -5.94
C GLU A 58 -3.78 -14.93 -5.45
N HIS A 59 -3.98 -14.00 -4.53
CA HIS A 59 -2.90 -13.26 -3.89
C HIS A 59 -1.96 -14.26 -3.19
N PHE A 60 -0.65 -14.16 -3.44
CA PHE A 60 0.42 -15.11 -3.06
C PHE A 60 0.59 -16.39 -3.87
N LYS A 61 -0.20 -16.64 -4.92
CA LYS A 61 0.04 -17.79 -5.82
C LYS A 61 1.45 -17.75 -6.42
N GLY A 62 2.20 -18.83 -6.21
CA GLY A 62 3.59 -18.95 -6.69
C GLY A 62 4.62 -18.26 -5.79
N VAL A 63 4.32 -18.01 -4.51
CA VAL A 63 5.28 -17.38 -3.58
C VAL A 63 6.55 -18.22 -3.40
N GLU A 64 6.45 -19.54 -3.41
CA GLU A 64 7.56 -20.48 -3.31
C GLU A 64 8.59 -20.31 -4.46
N LEU A 65 8.17 -19.78 -5.62
CA LEU A 65 9.03 -19.48 -6.77
C LEU A 65 9.98 -18.29 -6.53
N PHE A 66 9.93 -17.67 -5.35
CA PHE A 66 10.87 -16.63 -4.92
C PHE A 66 12.07 -17.18 -4.14
N LEU A 67 12.15 -18.49 -3.91
CA LEU A 67 13.35 -19.09 -3.37
C LEU A 67 14.57 -18.75 -4.25
N ASN A 68 15.68 -18.36 -3.61
CA ASN A 68 16.91 -17.88 -4.25
C ASN A 68 16.77 -16.57 -5.05
N LYS A 69 15.64 -15.85 -4.94
CA LYS A 69 15.46 -14.50 -5.50
C LYS A 69 15.67 -13.43 -4.43
N SER A 70 15.70 -12.17 -4.85
CA SER A 70 15.78 -11.05 -3.93
C SER A 70 14.48 -10.87 -3.15
N LEU A 71 14.57 -10.54 -1.86
CA LEU A 71 13.43 -10.11 -1.06
C LEU A 71 12.69 -8.93 -1.71
N ASN A 72 13.41 -8.04 -2.39
CA ASN A 72 12.82 -6.88 -3.04
C ASN A 72 11.86 -7.29 -4.17
N ASP A 73 12.16 -8.34 -4.93
CA ASP A 73 11.29 -8.82 -6.00
C ASP A 73 9.97 -9.34 -5.42
N LEU A 74 10.05 -10.01 -4.26
CA LEU A 74 8.88 -10.53 -3.55
C LEU A 74 8.01 -9.37 -3.05
N ILE A 75 8.62 -8.36 -2.42
CA ILE A 75 7.92 -7.16 -1.94
C ILE A 75 7.32 -6.36 -3.10
N LEU A 76 7.99 -6.30 -4.25
CA LEU A 76 7.45 -5.64 -5.44
C LEU A 76 6.20 -6.34 -5.96
N LYS A 77 6.17 -7.69 -5.92
CA LYS A 77 5.03 -8.48 -6.39
C LYS A 77 3.86 -8.51 -5.40
N TYR A 78 4.12 -8.70 -4.11
CA TYR A 78 3.08 -8.94 -3.10
C TYR A 78 2.91 -7.81 -2.09
N GLY A 79 3.68 -6.73 -2.23
CA GLY A 79 3.60 -5.58 -1.34
C GLY A 79 4.36 -5.78 -0.03
N LYS A 80 4.08 -4.87 0.90
CA LYS A 80 4.77 -4.78 2.19
C LYS A 80 4.43 -5.98 3.09
N VAL A 81 5.45 -6.51 3.75
CA VAL A 81 5.33 -7.57 4.77
C VAL A 81 4.59 -7.07 6.03
N ASP A 82 3.82 -7.95 6.66
CA ASP A 82 3.09 -7.64 7.92
C ASP A 82 4.02 -7.57 9.13
N PHE A 83 5.12 -8.32 9.10
CA PHE A 83 6.10 -8.38 10.18
C PHE A 83 7.50 -8.58 9.62
N SER A 84 8.48 -7.97 10.30
CA SER A 84 9.90 -8.12 10.02
C SER A 84 10.70 -8.18 11.32
N LYS A 85 11.68 -9.07 11.37
CA LYS A 85 12.74 -9.09 12.37
C LYS A 85 14.09 -9.21 11.66
N ILE A 86 14.95 -8.23 11.88
CA ILE A 86 16.29 -8.18 11.28
C ILE A 86 17.28 -8.69 12.32
N GLU A 87 17.99 -9.77 11.99
CA GLU A 87 19.13 -10.27 12.76
C GLU A 87 20.43 -10.02 11.98
N SER A 88 21.56 -10.31 12.61
CA SER A 88 22.88 -10.05 12.02
C SER A 88 23.13 -10.80 10.71
N VAL A 89 22.76 -12.09 10.66
CA VAL A 89 23.03 -12.97 9.50
C VAL A 89 21.79 -13.16 8.63
N TYR A 90 20.61 -13.18 9.25
CA TYR A 90 19.35 -13.46 8.59
C TYR A 90 18.28 -12.44 8.94
N GLU A 91 17.30 -12.31 8.06
CA GLU A 91 16.10 -11.52 8.30
C GLU A 91 14.90 -12.42 8.13
N PHE A 92 13.90 -12.19 8.98
CA PHE A 92 12.69 -12.98 9.04
C PHE A 92 11.51 -12.06 8.77
N HIS A 93 10.72 -12.40 7.77
CA HIS A 93 9.51 -11.66 7.39
C HIS A 93 8.31 -12.57 7.41
N ARG A 94 7.12 -11.98 7.55
CA ARG A 94 5.87 -12.71 7.52
C ARG A 94 4.81 -11.96 6.74
N TYR A 95 4.08 -12.68 5.89
CA TYR A 95 2.78 -12.28 5.37
C TYR A 95 1.67 -13.06 6.07
N ASN A 96 0.57 -12.38 6.36
CA ASN A 96 -0.66 -12.94 6.86
C ASN A 96 -1.66 -13.03 5.71
N THR A 97 -2.24 -14.21 5.50
CA THR A 97 -3.28 -14.40 4.48
C THR A 97 -4.22 -15.50 4.93
N ASP A 98 -5.50 -15.17 5.14
CA ASP A 98 -6.52 -16.08 5.66
C ASP A 98 -6.02 -16.86 6.89
N ASN A 99 -6.13 -18.20 6.90
CA ASN A 99 -5.62 -19.05 7.97
C ASN A 99 -4.14 -19.45 7.82
N CYS A 100 -3.42 -18.83 6.89
CA CYS A 100 -2.02 -19.10 6.59
C CYS A 100 -1.10 -17.95 7.02
N ARG A 101 0.12 -18.33 7.39
CA ARG A 101 1.26 -17.42 7.59
C ARG A 101 2.37 -17.85 6.67
N ILE A 102 2.83 -16.93 5.84
CA ILE A 102 3.95 -17.17 4.92
C ILE A 102 5.19 -16.53 5.55
N PHE A 103 6.13 -17.35 5.97
CA PHE A 103 7.40 -16.92 6.55
C PHE A 103 8.46 -16.89 5.46
N ILE A 104 9.17 -15.77 5.37
CA ILE A 104 10.29 -15.58 4.45
C ILE A 104 11.55 -15.40 5.28
N GLN A 105 12.59 -16.16 4.97
CA GLN A 105 13.92 -15.95 5.53
C GLN A 105 14.88 -15.58 4.42
N ASN A 106 15.60 -14.48 4.58
CA ASN A 106 16.67 -14.07 3.67
C ASN A 106 17.99 -13.85 4.42
N ARG A 107 19.09 -13.85 3.69
CA ARG A 107 20.38 -13.37 4.21
C ARG A 107 20.35 -11.85 4.35
N SER A 108 20.94 -11.31 5.41
CA SER A 108 20.97 -9.86 5.64
C SER A 108 21.88 -9.12 4.63
N VAL A 109 22.92 -9.80 4.13
CA VAL A 109 23.97 -9.20 3.27
C VAL A 109 23.50 -8.90 1.85
N ASP A 110 22.79 -9.82 1.21
CA ASP A 110 22.38 -9.75 -0.20
C ASP A 110 20.86 -9.82 -0.39
N LYS A 111 20.12 -9.93 0.71
CA LYS A 111 18.64 -10.06 0.72
C LYS A 111 18.12 -11.25 -0.09
N THR A 112 18.96 -12.24 -0.39
CA THR A 112 18.52 -13.44 -1.11
C THR A 112 17.68 -14.30 -0.17
N ILE A 113 16.48 -14.66 -0.63
CA ILE A 113 15.56 -15.55 0.08
C ILE A 113 16.15 -16.96 0.06
N ILE A 114 16.35 -17.51 1.25
CA ILE A 114 16.93 -18.85 1.46
C ILE A 114 15.91 -19.86 1.96
N ASN A 115 14.78 -19.41 2.49
CA ASN A 115 13.70 -20.27 2.91
C ASN A 115 12.34 -19.56 2.81
N ILE A 116 11.32 -20.31 2.41
CA ILE A 116 9.93 -19.91 2.40
C ILE A 116 9.15 -21.02 3.08
N THR A 117 8.34 -20.68 4.07
CA THR A 117 7.54 -21.66 4.82
C THR A 117 6.11 -21.17 4.94
N ILE A 118 5.15 -22.00 4.55
CA ILE A 118 3.74 -21.69 4.65
C ILE A 118 3.15 -22.54 5.76
N TYR A 119 2.56 -21.91 6.75
CA TYR A 119 1.95 -22.59 7.89
C TYR A 119 0.47 -22.23 7.98
N ASN A 120 -0.40 -23.22 7.86
CA ASN A 120 -1.81 -23.06 8.17
C ASN A 120 -2.02 -23.28 9.67
N TYR A 121 -2.33 -22.22 10.39
CA TYR A 121 -2.46 -22.27 11.86
C TYR A 121 -3.79 -22.87 12.32
N LYS A 122 -4.80 -22.95 11.46
CA LYS A 122 -6.10 -23.55 11.77
C LYS A 122 -6.04 -25.09 11.64
N LYS A 123 -5.35 -25.59 10.62
CA LYS A 123 -5.08 -27.03 10.40
C LYS A 123 -3.85 -27.54 11.13
N ASN A 124 -3.04 -26.65 11.70
CA ASN A 124 -1.77 -26.95 12.36
C ASN A 124 -0.81 -27.78 11.47
N LEU A 125 -0.63 -27.35 10.22
CA LEU A 125 0.24 -28.04 9.26
C LEU A 125 1.04 -27.06 8.38
N PHE A 126 2.16 -27.56 7.86
CA PHE A 126 2.94 -26.88 6.84
C PHE A 126 2.46 -27.28 5.46
N ILE A 127 2.42 -26.31 4.53
CA ILE A 127 2.01 -26.49 3.15
C ILE A 127 3.21 -26.17 2.26
N GLU A 128 3.42 -26.97 1.21
CA GLU A 128 4.52 -26.78 0.26
C GLU A 128 4.26 -25.60 -0.69
N THR A 129 3.04 -25.52 -1.22
CA THR A 129 2.64 -24.53 -2.22
C THR A 129 1.44 -23.73 -1.74
N TYR A 130 1.48 -22.41 -1.93
CA TYR A 130 0.33 -21.59 -1.58
C TYR A 130 -0.86 -21.88 -2.50
N SER A 131 -2.02 -22.12 -1.91
CA SER A 131 -3.32 -22.14 -2.58
C SER A 131 -4.36 -21.58 -1.62
N LYS A 132 -5.25 -20.73 -2.14
CA LYS A 132 -6.31 -20.11 -1.33
C LYS A 132 -7.18 -21.17 -0.64
N ASP A 133 -7.55 -22.23 -1.34
CA ASP A 133 -8.38 -23.32 -0.82
C ASP A 133 -7.75 -24.01 0.40
N LEU A 134 -6.43 -24.16 0.39
CA LEU A 134 -5.70 -24.74 1.52
C LEU A 134 -5.64 -23.81 2.72
N CYS A 135 -5.86 -22.50 2.53
CA CYS A 135 -5.77 -21.46 3.55
C CYS A 135 -7.13 -20.91 4.03
N THR A 136 -8.24 -21.10 3.30
CA THR A 136 -9.54 -20.51 3.67
C THR A 136 -10.51 -21.44 4.39
N ASP A 137 -10.35 -22.77 4.33
CA ASP A 137 -11.39 -23.73 4.75
C ASP A 137 -12.75 -23.37 4.16
N ILE A 138 -13.00 -23.80 2.92
CA ILE A 138 -14.35 -23.79 2.34
C ILE A 138 -15.20 -24.83 3.08
#